data_AF-A0A972X638-F1
#
_entry.id   AF-A0A972X638-F1
#
_cell.length_a   1.000
_cell.length_b   1.000
_cell.length_c   1.000
_cell.angle_alpha   90.00
_cell.angle_beta   90.00
_cell.angle_gamma   90.00
#
_symmetry.space_group_name_H-M   'P 1'
#
loop_
_entity.id
_entity.type
_entity.pdbx_description
1 polymer ?
#
loop_
_entity_poly.entity_id
_entity_poly.type
_entity_poly.pdbx_seq_one_letter_code
_entity_poly.pdbx_strand_id
1 'polypeptide(L)'
;MAAPLKLVPALAVFVSATVLTIPAAKPAPEDENPAGICAPLSRSAVAGLDYLARHQNPDGGWNLGAPGRPADLSNTSIAGLAFLRGGGSMTRGTAASVLTRAEEFVTKTVAASDDQTLIHRA
;
A
#
# COMPACT_ATOMS: atom_id res chain seq x y z
N MET A 1 -10.71 -18.35 -71.88
CA MET A 1 -11.30 -17.15 -71.22
C MET A 1 -11.12 -17.34 -69.72
N ALA A 2 -10.02 -16.85 -69.14
CA ALA A 2 -9.86 -15.51 -68.55
C ALA A 2 -10.59 -15.37 -67.19
N ALA A 3 -9.76 -15.23 -66.15
CA ALA A 3 -10.04 -15.17 -64.70
C ALA A 3 -10.76 -13.86 -64.25
N PRO A 4 -10.85 -13.46 -62.95
CA PRO A 4 -10.51 -14.16 -61.70
C PRO A 4 -11.51 -14.00 -60.52
N LEU A 5 -11.29 -14.86 -59.52
CA LEU A 5 -11.60 -14.70 -58.11
C LEU A 5 -11.28 -13.26 -57.62
N LYS A 6 -12.28 -12.51 -57.14
CA LYS A 6 -12.07 -11.21 -56.48
C LYS A 6 -12.23 -11.34 -54.97
N LEU A 7 -11.08 -11.38 -54.32
CA LEU A 7 -10.82 -10.97 -52.95
C LEU A 7 -11.34 -9.53 -52.74
N VAL A 8 -12.17 -9.30 -51.72
CA VAL A 8 -12.48 -7.95 -51.20
C VAL A 8 -12.29 -7.98 -49.69
N PRO A 9 -11.63 -6.95 -49.11
CA PRO A 9 -10.85 -7.09 -47.88
C PRO A 9 -11.61 -6.68 -46.62
N ALA A 10 -11.14 -7.25 -45.51
CA ALA A 10 -11.01 -6.63 -44.18
C ALA A 10 -11.86 -5.39 -43.92
N LEU A 11 -13.04 -5.59 -43.31
CA LEU A 11 -13.62 -4.54 -42.47
C LEU A 11 -12.96 -4.66 -41.09
N ALA A 12 -11.87 -3.92 -40.93
CA ALA A 12 -11.21 -3.69 -39.66
C ALA A 12 -12.24 -3.18 -38.66
N VAL A 13 -12.57 -4.00 -37.66
CA VAL A 13 -13.28 -3.56 -36.47
C VAL A 13 -12.33 -2.61 -35.75
N PHE A 14 -12.55 -1.31 -35.96
CA PHE A 14 -12.00 -0.25 -35.13
C PHE A 14 -12.52 -0.49 -33.71
N VAL A 15 -11.75 -1.23 -32.90
CA VAL A 15 -11.90 -1.18 -31.44
C VAL A 15 -11.50 0.23 -31.06
N SER A 16 -12.52 1.08 -30.91
CA SER A 16 -12.38 2.43 -30.40
C SER A 16 -11.65 2.35 -29.06
N ALA A 17 -10.36 2.68 -29.08
CA ALA A 17 -9.54 2.91 -27.91
C ALA A 17 -10.02 4.21 -27.26
N THR A 18 -11.21 4.17 -26.65
CA THR A 18 -11.59 5.10 -25.61
C THR A 18 -10.77 4.71 -24.39
N VAL A 19 -9.50 5.15 -24.41
CA VAL A 19 -8.71 5.30 -23.20
C VAL A 19 -9.56 6.17 -22.30
N LEU A 20 -10.17 5.56 -21.29
CA LEU A 20 -10.83 6.28 -20.21
C LEU A 20 -9.71 7.09 -19.56
N THR A 21 -9.55 8.34 -19.98
CA THR A 21 -8.69 9.30 -19.29
C THR A 21 -9.38 9.52 -17.95
N ILE A 22 -8.99 8.73 -16.95
CA ILE A 22 -9.33 9.03 -15.56
C ILE A 22 -8.68 10.39 -15.33
N PRO A 23 -9.45 11.48 -15.17
CA PRO A 23 -8.83 12.75 -14.84
C PRO A 23 -8.08 12.50 -13.53
N ALA A 24 -6.76 12.71 -13.54
CA ALA A 24 -5.98 12.67 -12.33
C ALA A 24 -6.66 13.64 -11.35
N ALA A 25 -7.34 13.08 -10.35
CA ALA A 25 -7.99 13.87 -9.33
C ALA A 25 -6.90 14.79 -8.77
N LYS A 26 -7.06 16.10 -8.95
CA LYS A 26 -6.20 17.09 -8.33
C LYS A 26 -6.11 16.68 -6.86
N PRO A 27 -4.91 16.40 -6.32
CA PRO A 27 -4.80 15.99 -4.93
C PRO A 27 -5.47 17.09 -4.11
N ALA A 28 -6.53 16.71 -3.41
CA ALA A 28 -7.23 17.62 -2.55
C ALA A 28 -6.20 18.20 -1.56
N PRO A 29 -6.26 19.51 -1.26
CA PRO A 29 -5.39 20.10 -0.25
C PRO A 29 -5.84 19.54 1.11
N GLU A 30 -5.25 18.42 1.52
CA GLU A 30 -5.64 17.67 2.72
C GLU A 30 -4.41 17.42 3.58
N ASP A 31 -3.92 18.50 4.20
CA ASP A 31 -3.02 18.46 5.35
C ASP A 31 -3.69 18.94 6.64
N GLU A 32 -4.97 19.32 6.59
CA GLU A 32 -5.71 19.69 7.78
C GLU A 32 -6.69 18.59 8.12
N ASN A 33 -6.60 18.08 9.35
CA ASN A 33 -7.69 17.38 10.06
C ASN A 33 -9.02 18.09 9.75
N PRO A 34 -9.81 17.62 8.76
CA PRO A 34 -10.68 18.50 7.98
C PRO A 34 -11.93 18.99 8.74
N ALA A 35 -12.05 18.62 10.02
CA ALA A 35 -13.05 19.17 10.93
C ALA A 35 -12.62 19.14 12.41
N GLY A 36 -11.31 19.03 12.74
CA GLY A 36 -10.89 18.91 14.14
C GLY A 36 -11.42 17.64 14.83
N ILE A 37 -11.82 16.62 14.05
CA ILE A 37 -12.55 15.43 14.52
C ILE A 37 -11.72 14.65 15.56
N CYS A 38 -10.40 14.66 15.39
CA CYS A 38 -9.47 14.13 16.38
C CYS A 38 -8.67 15.26 17.02
N ALA A 39 -8.49 15.19 18.34
CA ALA A 39 -7.51 16.03 19.02
C ALA A 39 -6.10 15.80 18.43
N PRO A 40 -5.22 16.82 18.45
CA PRO A 40 -3.81 16.63 18.11
C PRO A 40 -3.20 15.49 18.90
N LEU A 41 -2.25 14.75 18.29
CA LEU A 41 -1.50 13.73 19.01
C LEU A 41 -0.80 14.34 20.22
N SER A 42 -0.80 13.60 21.32
CA SER A 42 -0.01 13.98 22.49
C SER A 42 1.49 13.94 22.16
N ARG A 43 2.29 14.70 22.90
CA ARG A 43 3.75 14.70 22.76
C ARG A 43 4.34 13.28 22.87
N SER A 44 3.79 12.46 23.77
CA SER A 44 4.23 11.09 23.98
C SER A 44 3.90 10.19 22.79
N ALA A 45 2.74 10.38 22.16
CA ALA A 45 2.37 9.64 20.96
C ALA A 45 3.31 9.97 19.79
N VAL A 46 3.61 11.26 19.57
CA VAL A 46 4.58 11.70 18.56
C VAL A 46 5.96 11.09 18.82
N ALA A 47 6.46 11.17 20.06
CA ALA A 47 7.74 10.59 20.43
C ALA A 47 7.79 9.06 20.24
N GLY A 48 6.67 8.36 20.47
CA GLY A 48 6.53 6.93 20.22
C GLY A 48 6.61 6.58 18.73
N LEU A 49 5.91 7.32 17.87
CA LEU A 49 5.98 7.14 16.41
C LEU A 49 7.40 7.40 15.88
N ASP A 50 8.05 8.45 16.38
CA ASP A 50 9.44 8.76 16.06
C ASP A 50 10.40 7.65 16.49
N TYR A 51 10.17 7.06 17.67
CA TYR A 51 10.93 5.91 18.12
C TYR A 51 10.74 4.71 17.19
N LEU A 52 9.50 4.38 16.84
CA LEU A 52 9.20 3.27 15.93
C LEU A 52 9.87 3.47 14.57
N ALA A 53 9.79 4.67 13.99
CA ALA A 53 10.40 4.98 12.70
C ALA A 53 11.91 4.73 12.69
N ARG A 54 12.62 5.10 13.78
CA ARG A 54 14.07 4.88 13.92
C ARG A 54 14.48 3.42 14.15
N HIS A 55 13.55 2.58 14.61
CA HIS A 55 13.82 1.19 14.98
C HIS A 55 13.14 0.17 14.05
N GLN A 56 12.67 0.62 12.88
CA GLN A 56 12.22 -0.29 11.83
C GLN A 56 13.41 -1.10 11.31
N ASN A 57 13.24 -2.42 11.21
CA ASN A 57 14.29 -3.30 10.72
C ASN A 57 14.58 -3.03 9.22
N PRO A 58 15.73 -3.50 8.70
CA PRO A 58 16.06 -3.39 7.27
C PRO A 58 15.04 -4.07 6.33
N ASP A 59 14.36 -5.11 6.79
CA ASP A 59 13.29 -5.81 6.07
C ASP A 59 11.94 -5.08 6.07
N GLY A 60 11.83 -3.94 6.77
CA GLY A 60 10.62 -3.13 6.85
C GLY A 60 9.69 -3.48 8.02
N GLY A 61 9.98 -4.52 8.80
CA GLY A 61 9.13 -4.90 9.93
C GLY A 61 9.65 -4.42 11.30
N TRP A 62 8.89 -4.78 12.33
CA TRP A 62 9.29 -4.65 13.74
C TRP A 62 9.23 -6.00 14.44
N ASN A 63 9.96 -6.07 15.55
CA ASN A 63 10.01 -7.23 16.42
C ASN A 63 9.73 -6.81 17.87
N LEU A 64 9.41 -7.77 18.73
CA LEU A 64 9.45 -7.59 20.17
C LEU A 64 10.82 -7.99 20.72
N GLY A 65 11.49 -7.03 21.38
CA GLY A 65 12.72 -7.28 22.13
C GLY A 65 13.90 -6.43 21.67
N ALA A 66 15.10 -7.00 21.78
CA ALA A 66 16.34 -6.29 21.48
C ALA A 66 16.49 -5.99 19.97
N PRO A 67 17.16 -4.88 19.61
CA PRO A 67 17.51 -4.58 18.22
C PRO A 67 18.21 -5.76 17.51
N GLY A 68 17.90 -5.96 16.23
CA GLY A 68 18.50 -7.01 15.40
C GLY A 68 17.78 -8.37 15.42
N ARG A 69 16.69 -8.50 16.18
CA ARG A 69 15.80 -9.67 16.07
C ARG A 69 14.98 -9.60 14.77
N PRO A 70 14.65 -10.75 14.16
CA PRO A 70 13.79 -10.79 12.97
C PRO A 70 12.45 -10.14 13.23
N ALA A 71 11.94 -9.39 12.26
CA ALA A 71 10.61 -8.83 12.36
C ALA A 71 9.53 -9.92 12.36
N ASP A 72 8.37 -9.61 12.95
CA ASP A 72 7.21 -10.50 12.94
C ASP A 72 5.95 -9.77 12.48
N LEU A 73 4.99 -10.56 11.98
CA LEU A 73 3.73 -10.06 11.42
C LEU A 73 2.90 -9.26 12.42
N SER A 74 2.84 -9.69 13.68
CA SER A 74 1.98 -9.10 14.70
C SER A 74 2.44 -7.70 15.07
N ASN A 75 3.73 -7.56 15.44
CA ASN A 75 4.30 -6.28 15.82
C ASN A 75 4.35 -5.31 14.64
N THR A 76 4.65 -5.80 13.43
CA THR A 76 4.64 -4.96 12.23
C THR A 76 3.25 -4.42 11.91
N SER A 77 2.22 -5.26 12.05
CA SER A 77 0.83 -4.84 11.81
C SER A 77 0.38 -3.78 12.80
N ILE A 78 0.68 -3.96 14.10
CA ILE A 78 0.31 -2.99 15.14
C ILE A 78 1.08 -1.67 14.95
N ALA A 79 2.36 -1.72 14.61
CA ALA A 79 3.15 -0.52 14.33
C ALA A 79 2.58 0.25 13.12
N GLY A 80 2.24 -0.45 12.03
CA GLY A 80 1.59 0.14 10.85
C GLY A 80 0.26 0.84 11.20
N LEU A 81 -0.59 0.18 12.00
CA LEU A 81 -1.84 0.78 12.49
C LEU A 81 -1.60 2.03 13.34
N ALA A 82 -0.54 2.07 14.15
CA ALA A 82 -0.20 3.25 14.94
C ALA A 82 0.15 4.46 14.05
N PHE A 83 0.93 4.24 12.98
CA PHE A 83 1.24 5.29 11.99
C PHE A 83 -0.02 5.76 11.25
N LEU A 84 -0.87 4.85 10.79
CA LEU A 84 -2.15 5.20 10.15
C LEU A 84 -3.04 6.00 11.09
N ARG A 85 -3.16 5.59 12.36
CA ARG A 85 -3.94 6.32 13.36
C ARG A 85 -3.37 7.70 13.64
N GLY A 86 -2.05 7.85 13.56
CA GLY A 86 -1.33 9.12 13.69
C GLY A 86 -1.46 10.06 12.49
N GLY A 87 -2.20 9.67 11.45
CA GLY A 87 -2.35 10.45 10.22
C GLY A 87 -1.26 10.18 9.18
N GLY A 88 -0.44 9.15 9.38
CA GLY A 88 0.54 8.70 8.39
C GLY A 88 -0.13 8.21 7.11
N SER A 89 0.52 8.46 5.98
CA SER A 89 0.08 8.02 4.66
C SER A 89 1.23 7.33 3.95
N MET A 90 0.94 6.27 3.20
CA MET A 90 1.97 5.55 2.42
C MET A 90 2.51 6.39 1.25
N THR A 91 1.73 7.36 0.75
CA THR A 91 2.10 8.14 -0.45
C THR A 91 2.67 9.50 -0.12
N ARG A 92 2.62 9.96 1.15
CA ARG A 92 2.98 11.33 1.54
C ARG A 92 3.37 11.46 3.01
N GLY A 93 4.12 12.51 3.32
CA GLY A 93 4.57 12.80 4.69
C GLY A 93 5.80 12.02 5.11
N THR A 94 6.33 12.35 6.28
CA THR A 94 7.58 11.79 6.81
C THR A 94 7.51 10.30 7.14
N ALA A 95 6.30 9.79 7.42
CA ALA A 95 6.06 8.37 7.70
C ALA A 95 5.85 7.50 6.44
N ALA A 96 5.84 8.09 5.23
CA ALA A 96 5.48 7.37 4.01
C ALA A 96 6.38 6.16 3.71
N SER A 97 7.69 6.35 3.77
CA SER A 97 8.65 5.27 3.52
C SER A 97 8.57 4.19 4.59
N VAL A 98 8.40 4.58 5.86
CA VAL A 98 8.25 3.65 6.99
C VAL A 98 7.01 2.80 6.81
N LEU A 99 5.87 3.42 6.50
CA LEU A 99 4.59 2.74 6.37
C LEU A 99 4.52 1.84 5.13
N THR A 100 5.12 2.28 4.00
CA THR A 100 5.20 1.48 2.78
C THR A 100 6.01 0.20 3.01
N ARG A 101 7.17 0.30 3.65
CA ARG A 101 8.01 -0.87 3.96
C ARG A 101 7.33 -1.84 4.94
N ALA A 102 6.53 -1.32 5.87
CA ALA A 102 5.73 -2.14 6.78
C ALA A 102 4.64 -2.92 6.03
N GLU A 103 3.95 -2.27 5.09
CA GLU A 103 2.96 -2.90 4.22
C GLU A 103 3.60 -3.98 3.34
N GLU A 104 4.72 -3.67 2.67
CA GLU A 104 5.48 -4.64 1.89
C GLU A 104 5.87 -5.87 2.71
N PHE A 105 6.34 -5.68 3.95
CA PHE A 105 6.67 -6.79 4.86
C PHE A 105 5.44 -7.67 5.14
N VAL A 106 4.31 -7.06 5.49
CA VAL A 106 3.07 -7.79 5.81
C VAL A 106 2.58 -8.54 4.59
N THR A 107 2.43 -7.88 3.45
CA THR A 107 1.96 -8.47 2.19
C THR A 107 2.87 -9.61 1.76
N LYS A 108 4.19 -9.43 1.81
CA LYS A 108 5.17 -10.49 1.49
C LYS A 108 5.04 -11.69 2.43
N THR A 109 4.89 -11.47 3.72
CA THR A 109 4.82 -12.56 4.70
C THR A 109 3.50 -13.34 4.57
N VAL A 110 2.39 -12.65 4.35
CA VAL A 110 1.08 -13.28 4.10
C VAL A 110 1.09 -14.05 2.77
N ALA A 111 1.66 -13.49 1.71
CA ALA A 111 1.75 -14.16 0.41
C ALA A 111 2.62 -15.43 0.44
N ALA A 112 3.58 -15.51 1.36
CA ALA A 112 4.39 -16.70 1.58
C ALA A 112 3.72 -17.75 2.48
N SER A 113 2.57 -17.43 3.09
CA SER A 113 1.83 -18.38 3.92
C SER A 113 1.21 -19.45 3.01
N ASP A 114 1.42 -20.72 3.36
CA ASP A 114 0.89 -21.81 2.54
C ASP A 114 -0.63 -21.86 2.59
N ASP A 115 -1.21 -22.46 1.56
CA ASP A 115 -2.64 -22.61 1.42
C ASP A 115 -3.16 -23.78 2.28
N GLN A 116 -2.29 -24.70 2.71
CA GLN A 116 -2.64 -25.94 3.41
C GLN A 116 -2.94 -25.73 4.90
N THR A 117 -2.47 -24.64 5.48
CA THR A 117 -2.70 -24.26 6.89
C THR A 117 -3.96 -23.41 7.09
N LEU A 118 -4.67 -23.04 6.02
CA LEU A 118 -5.95 -22.34 6.10
C LEU A 118 -7.06 -23.30 6.54
N ILE A 119 -7.45 -23.20 7.81
CA ILE A 119 -8.47 -24.05 8.46
C ILE A 119 -9.90 -23.78 7.91
N HIS A 120 -10.10 -22.68 7.19
CA HIS A 120 -11.42 -22.23 6.70
C HIS A 120 -11.51 -22.20 5.17
N ARG A 121 -11.04 -23.24 4.49
CA ARG A 121 -11.36 -23.43 3.06
C ARG A 121 -12.85 -23.74 2.91
N ALA A 122 -13.55 -22.89 2.17
CA ALA A 122 -14.95 -23.11 1.75
C ALA A 122 -15.02 -24.13 0.61
#